data_AF-A0A7Z1AU75-F1
#
_entry.id   AF-A0A7Z1AU75-F1
#
_cell.length_a   1.000
_cell.length_b   1.000
_cell.length_c   1.000
_cell.angle_alpha   90.00
_cell.angle_beta   90.00
_cell.angle_gamma   90.00
#
_symmetry.space_group_name_H-M   'P 1'
#
loop_
_entity.id
_entity.type
_entity.pdbx_description
1 polymer ?
#
loop_
_entity_poly.entity_id
_entity_poly.type
_entity_poly.pdbx_seq_one_letter_code
_entity_poly.pdbx_strand_id
1 'polypeptide(L)'
;MSRRRSRAVPLLTAALFVTSMVTPGAVAAQETTAKGRGDDGWQLLYAEDFSTPLPTDAQWRLENYGDPFDTITDDNGLWYENDYGQAWNDQMAGFRTYRKDYAFGTNGWLTASLSARDWNADGVIEDEPTISTENLRGAGKVAQIDVPDHTGGAIFRPTNQLPQEYRIEYKLKTLDFGGKRGGEINYDGRENGYSTEGCKTQHPWGEGPRTPGWEGDASAPYCEWQDVRSGPYGYNGYHFMTIVDFADPAPRNNHFWHYHRKVLMDSFAQHPDRVGDGTGGRICDAKTKTYYNYRDSNYNTVNMWISGMPNYSPGEGGLAGNSQWFMTSCSDGKAEQQLSTAGEMLPELMPKHDYTIAIERSRTAYTLEISGMFARSGEQTFRFTRPFVVDGKPIWHYNVTPDEYDGQFDGDLKQNGVVADRTWPDQWAKGSAYPDYFVIGDLYTNVYEGKASLDDIKLFVPKKKR
;
A
#
# COMPACT_ATOMS: atom_id res chain seq x y z
N MET A 1 38.81 65.61 12.68
CA MET A 1 39.26 64.89 11.46
C MET A 1 38.09 64.06 10.97
N SER A 2 37.30 64.52 9.99
CA SER A 2 37.48 64.28 8.53
C SER A 2 37.18 62.79 8.19
N ARG A 3 36.20 62.40 7.35
CA ARG A 3 35.54 63.07 6.21
C ARG A 3 34.26 62.31 5.82
N ARG A 4 33.21 63.06 5.44
CA ARG A 4 32.10 62.63 4.56
C ARG A 4 32.60 62.35 3.14
N ARG A 5 31.96 61.43 2.41
CA ARG A 5 31.68 61.59 0.96
C ARG A 5 30.35 60.91 0.58
N SER A 6 29.66 61.55 -0.36
CA SER A 6 28.34 61.26 -0.89
C SER A 6 28.43 60.91 -2.38
N ARG A 7 27.29 60.41 -2.92
CA ARG A 7 26.89 60.24 -4.34
C ARG A 7 27.37 58.93 -4.99
N ALA A 8 26.64 58.26 -5.88
CA ALA A 8 25.54 58.67 -6.75
C ALA A 8 24.57 57.51 -7.08
N VAL A 9 23.35 57.86 -7.50
CA VAL A 9 22.32 57.01 -8.10
C VAL A 9 22.53 56.97 -9.61
N PRO A 10 22.39 55.81 -10.29
CA PRO A 10 22.09 55.78 -11.72
C PRO A 10 20.62 55.42 -11.97
N LEU A 11 19.98 56.26 -12.78
CA LEU A 11 18.80 55.91 -13.58
C LEU A 11 19.23 54.89 -14.64
N LEU A 12 18.46 53.82 -14.83
CA LEU A 12 18.42 53.08 -16.09
C LEU A 12 16.97 52.82 -16.52
N THR A 13 16.57 53.66 -17.47
CA THR A 13 15.79 53.42 -18.69
C THR A 13 14.99 52.11 -18.79
N ALA A 14 13.67 52.28 -18.86
CA ALA A 14 12.70 51.27 -19.27
C ALA A 14 12.85 50.95 -20.77
N ALA A 15 12.95 49.66 -21.10
CA ALA A 15 12.74 49.13 -22.44
C ALA A 15 11.44 48.32 -22.45
N LEU A 16 10.44 48.82 -23.18
CA LEU A 16 9.25 48.06 -23.54
C LEU A 16 9.66 46.92 -24.48
N PHE A 17 9.51 45.68 -24.05
CA PHE A 17 9.35 44.53 -24.95
C PHE A 17 7.91 44.05 -24.87
N VAL A 18 7.19 44.25 -25.96
CA VAL A 18 5.90 43.61 -26.23
C VAL A 18 6.22 42.18 -26.65
N THR A 19 6.13 41.24 -25.72
CA THR A 19 6.05 39.81 -26.02
C THR A 19 4.61 39.36 -25.88
N SER A 20 4.04 38.99 -27.03
CA SER A 20 2.74 38.38 -27.21
C SER A 20 2.53 37.24 -26.20
N MET A 21 1.52 37.36 -25.35
CA MET A 21 1.04 36.26 -24.52
C MET A 21 0.44 35.20 -25.43
N VAL A 22 1.18 34.11 -25.67
CA VAL A 22 0.56 32.83 -26.03
C VAL A 22 0.20 32.19 -24.70
N THR A 23 -1.08 32.24 -24.34
CA THR A 23 -1.63 31.49 -23.21
C THR A 23 -1.42 29.99 -23.45
N PRO A 24 -0.64 29.27 -22.61
CA PRO A 24 -0.78 27.83 -22.53
C PRO A 24 -2.18 27.58 -21.99
N GLY A 25 -3.01 26.87 -22.75
CA GLY A 25 -4.29 26.42 -22.26
C GLY A 25 -4.06 25.58 -21.01
N ALA A 26 -4.38 26.16 -19.85
CA ALA A 26 -4.52 25.42 -18.62
C ALA A 26 -5.64 24.40 -18.85
N VAL A 27 -5.26 23.14 -19.05
CA VAL A 27 -6.21 22.02 -18.95
C VAL A 27 -6.50 21.91 -17.45
N ALA A 28 -7.53 22.63 -17.02
CA ALA A 28 -8.06 22.52 -15.68
C ALA A 28 -8.51 21.07 -15.46
N ALA A 29 -7.96 20.42 -14.44
CA ALA A 29 -8.52 19.19 -13.90
C ALA A 29 -9.96 19.52 -13.43
N GLN A 30 -10.93 18.82 -14.00
CA GLN A 30 -12.33 19.06 -13.74
C GLN A 30 -12.68 18.39 -12.40
N GLU A 31 -12.89 19.19 -11.34
CA GLU A 31 -13.56 18.73 -10.11
C GLU A 31 -15.02 18.39 -10.48
N THR A 32 -15.31 17.11 -10.69
CA THR A 32 -16.69 16.62 -10.64
C THR A 32 -17.02 16.34 -9.18
N THR A 33 -17.79 17.23 -8.57
CA THR A 33 -18.55 16.93 -7.36
C THR A 33 -19.51 15.79 -7.67
N ALA A 34 -19.13 14.57 -7.31
CA ALA A 34 -19.85 13.35 -7.65
C ALA A 34 -21.13 13.23 -6.82
N LYS A 35 -22.24 13.79 -7.34
CA LYS A 35 -23.56 13.19 -7.14
C LYS A 35 -23.60 11.93 -8.01
N GLY A 36 -23.76 10.77 -7.36
CA GLY A 36 -23.79 9.41 -7.90
C GLY A 36 -23.91 9.27 -9.42
N ARG A 37 -22.80 8.88 -10.06
CA ARG A 37 -22.75 8.55 -11.49
C ARG A 37 -21.66 7.53 -11.78
N GLY A 38 -21.73 6.37 -11.15
CA GLY A 38 -20.83 5.24 -11.38
C GLY A 38 -21.55 4.11 -12.10
N ASP A 39 -21.95 4.29 -13.36
CA ASP A 39 -22.41 3.15 -14.18
C ASP A 39 -22.51 3.42 -15.70
N ASP A 40 -22.30 4.65 -16.17
CA ASP A 40 -22.57 4.99 -17.58
C ASP A 40 -21.57 4.33 -18.57
N GLY A 41 -20.45 3.76 -18.10
CA GLY A 41 -19.39 3.18 -18.96
C GLY A 41 -18.91 1.76 -18.64
N TRP A 42 -19.28 1.17 -17.49
CA TRP A 42 -18.74 -0.10 -17.01
C TRP A 42 -19.79 -1.23 -17.06
N GLN A 43 -19.39 -2.42 -17.48
CA GLN A 43 -20.20 -3.63 -17.50
C GLN A 43 -19.62 -4.64 -16.50
N LEU A 44 -20.47 -5.17 -15.62
CA LEU A 44 -20.09 -6.23 -14.69
C LEU A 44 -19.60 -7.47 -15.47
N LEU A 45 -18.40 -7.93 -15.15
CA LEU A 45 -17.80 -9.14 -15.69
C LEU A 45 -17.90 -10.28 -14.67
N TYR A 46 -17.48 -10.03 -13.43
CA TYR A 46 -17.57 -11.00 -12.32
C TYR A 46 -18.05 -10.31 -11.04
N ALA A 47 -18.76 -11.09 -10.22
CA ALA A 47 -19.12 -10.73 -8.87
C ALA A 47 -18.98 -11.97 -7.97
N GLU A 48 -18.49 -11.75 -6.76
CA GLU A 48 -18.54 -12.68 -5.65
C GLU A 48 -19.25 -11.97 -4.49
N ASP A 49 -20.21 -12.65 -3.87
CA ASP A 49 -21.04 -12.12 -2.77
C ASP A 49 -20.95 -12.98 -1.50
N PHE A 50 -20.07 -13.99 -1.51
CA PHE A 50 -19.81 -14.94 -0.44
C PHE A 50 -21.06 -15.69 0.04
N SER A 51 -22.10 -15.75 -0.79
CA SER A 51 -23.31 -16.55 -0.51
C SER A 51 -23.00 -18.04 -0.48
N THR A 52 -22.01 -18.46 -1.28
CA THR A 52 -21.40 -19.79 -1.25
C THR A 52 -20.24 -19.82 -0.26
N PRO A 53 -20.21 -20.73 0.72
CA PRO A 53 -19.11 -20.84 1.65
C PRO A 53 -17.76 -21.07 0.94
N LEU A 54 -16.72 -20.38 1.40
CA LEU A 54 -15.36 -20.56 0.92
C LEU A 54 -14.83 -21.96 1.26
N PRO A 55 -13.96 -22.54 0.41
CA PRO A 55 -13.30 -23.81 0.70
C PRO A 55 -12.50 -23.75 2.01
N THR A 56 -12.56 -24.82 2.80
CA THR A 56 -11.84 -24.93 4.09
C THR A 56 -10.80 -26.04 4.12
N ASP A 57 -10.71 -26.86 3.07
CA ASP A 57 -9.87 -28.05 2.99
C ASP A 57 -8.55 -27.86 2.22
N ALA A 58 -8.27 -26.62 1.78
CA ALA A 58 -7.01 -26.28 1.13
C ALA A 58 -5.82 -26.55 2.05
N GLN A 59 -4.81 -27.24 1.52
CA GLN A 59 -3.65 -27.69 2.29
C GLN A 59 -2.55 -26.62 2.29
N TRP A 60 -1.89 -26.46 3.43
CA TRP A 60 -0.63 -25.72 3.53
C TRP A 60 0.47 -26.44 2.75
N ARG A 61 1.30 -25.66 2.08
CA ARG A 61 2.48 -26.11 1.34
C ARG A 61 3.67 -25.30 1.79
N LEU A 62 4.79 -25.98 2.04
CA LEU A 62 6.04 -25.31 2.39
C LEU A 62 6.44 -24.38 1.24
N GLU A 63 6.69 -23.10 1.55
CA GLU A 63 7.34 -22.16 0.63
C GLU A 63 8.84 -22.43 0.68
N ASN A 64 9.38 -22.93 -0.44
CA ASN A 64 10.80 -23.26 -0.57
C ASN A 64 11.58 -22.19 -1.33
N TYR A 65 10.89 -21.16 -1.82
CA TYR A 65 11.43 -20.06 -2.60
C TYR A 65 12.21 -20.51 -3.85
N GLY A 66 11.86 -21.68 -4.41
CA GLY A 66 12.45 -22.20 -5.63
C GLY A 66 12.06 -21.40 -6.88
N ASP A 67 10.90 -20.74 -6.83
CA ASP A 67 10.35 -19.89 -7.87
C ASP A 67 10.02 -18.50 -7.28
N PRO A 68 11.04 -17.67 -6.97
CA PRO A 68 10.81 -16.36 -6.38
C PRO A 68 10.12 -15.40 -7.37
N PHE A 69 9.33 -14.46 -6.87
CA PHE A 69 8.71 -13.40 -7.66
C PHE A 69 9.76 -12.49 -8.30
N ASP A 70 10.83 -12.20 -7.56
CA ASP A 70 12.03 -11.54 -8.05
C ASP A 70 13.26 -11.96 -7.23
N THR A 71 14.46 -11.73 -7.76
CA THR A 71 15.71 -12.14 -7.08
C THR A 71 16.31 -11.06 -6.16
N ILE A 72 15.65 -9.92 -6.05
CA ILE A 72 16.11 -8.70 -5.40
C ILE A 72 15.49 -8.59 -4.00
N THR A 73 14.17 -8.40 -3.89
CA THR A 73 13.46 -8.02 -2.66
C THR A 73 12.43 -9.04 -2.17
N ASP A 74 12.20 -10.15 -2.87
CA ASP A 74 11.42 -11.29 -2.35
C ASP A 74 11.98 -11.79 -1.00
N ASP A 75 11.26 -12.66 -0.30
CA ASP A 75 11.60 -13.13 1.05
C ASP A 75 13.01 -13.72 1.14
N ASN A 76 13.47 -14.40 0.09
CA ASN A 76 14.83 -14.91 -0.06
C ASN A 76 15.74 -14.05 -0.98
N GLY A 77 15.35 -12.79 -1.21
CA GLY A 77 15.99 -11.88 -2.15
C GLY A 77 17.41 -11.48 -1.74
N LEU A 78 18.25 -11.23 -2.75
CA LEU A 78 19.65 -10.89 -2.57
C LEU A 78 19.88 -9.56 -1.84
N TRP A 79 18.87 -8.68 -1.79
CA TRP A 79 18.98 -7.40 -1.08
C TRP A 79 19.37 -7.61 0.38
N TYR A 80 18.73 -8.56 1.05
CA TYR A 80 18.97 -8.82 2.47
C TYR A 80 20.30 -9.51 2.74
N GLU A 81 20.71 -10.43 1.86
CA GLU A 81 22.02 -11.06 1.95
C GLU A 81 23.15 -10.03 1.79
N ASN A 82 22.98 -9.06 0.90
CA ASN A 82 23.95 -7.98 0.69
C ASN A 82 24.03 -6.99 1.88
N ASP A 83 22.93 -6.81 2.62
CA ASP A 83 22.89 -5.92 3.80
C ASP A 83 23.33 -6.62 5.08
N TYR A 84 23.07 -7.92 5.23
CA TYR A 84 23.20 -8.61 6.52
C TYR A 84 24.09 -9.86 6.50
N GLY A 85 24.39 -10.40 5.32
CA GLY A 85 25.27 -11.56 5.14
C GLY A 85 24.79 -12.83 5.85
N GLN A 86 25.75 -13.61 6.37
CA GLN A 86 25.47 -14.92 6.95
C GLN A 86 24.51 -14.87 8.15
N ALA A 87 24.53 -13.80 8.94
CA ALA A 87 23.64 -13.67 10.10
C ALA A 87 22.16 -13.73 9.67
N TRP A 88 21.80 -13.10 8.55
CA TRP A 88 20.44 -13.17 8.02
C TRP A 88 20.09 -14.55 7.45
N ASN A 89 21.04 -15.22 6.80
CA ASN A 89 20.85 -16.61 6.36
C ASN A 89 20.54 -17.53 7.55
N ASP A 90 21.22 -17.33 8.69
CA ASP A 90 20.98 -18.09 9.91
C ASP A 90 19.58 -17.80 10.49
N GLN A 91 19.10 -16.56 10.43
CA GLN A 91 17.74 -16.19 10.84
C GLN A 91 16.67 -16.83 9.94
N MET A 92 16.85 -16.76 8.62
CA MET A 92 15.95 -17.40 7.64
C MET A 92 15.88 -18.91 7.82
N ALA A 93 16.98 -19.54 8.23
CA ALA A 93 17.01 -20.98 8.52
C ALA A 93 16.24 -21.38 9.79
N GLY A 94 15.98 -20.42 10.69
CA GLY A 94 15.35 -20.63 11.99
C GLY A 94 13.83 -20.86 11.96
N PHE A 95 13.15 -20.50 10.87
CA PHE A 95 11.70 -20.68 10.72
C PHE A 95 11.35 -21.29 9.37
N ARG A 96 10.09 -21.66 9.16
CA ARG A 96 9.54 -22.05 7.86
C ARG A 96 8.32 -21.21 7.53
N THR A 97 8.17 -20.88 6.25
CA THR A 97 6.97 -20.21 5.74
C THR A 97 6.14 -21.24 4.99
N TYR A 98 4.83 -21.21 5.20
CA TYR A 98 3.87 -22.04 4.49
C TYR A 98 2.88 -21.16 3.73
N ARG A 99 2.43 -21.65 2.57
CA ARG A 99 1.41 -21.00 1.76
C ARG A 99 0.17 -21.89 1.60
N LYS A 100 -0.99 -21.24 1.56
CA LYS A 100 -2.27 -21.88 1.26
C LYS A 100 -3.00 -21.02 0.24
N ASP A 101 -3.27 -21.61 -0.91
CA ASP A 101 -3.95 -20.98 -2.03
C ASP A 101 -5.17 -21.81 -2.43
N TYR A 102 -6.31 -21.16 -2.66
CA TYR A 102 -7.48 -21.79 -3.25
C TYR A 102 -8.30 -20.82 -4.09
N ALA A 103 -8.73 -21.29 -5.27
CA ALA A 103 -9.56 -20.53 -6.18
C ALA A 103 -11.04 -20.65 -5.82
N PHE A 104 -11.81 -19.58 -6.00
CA PHE A 104 -13.24 -19.52 -5.71
C PHE A 104 -13.98 -18.52 -6.59
N GLY A 105 -15.30 -18.46 -6.42
CA GLY A 105 -16.22 -17.67 -7.22
C GLY A 105 -16.46 -18.21 -8.62
N THR A 106 -17.26 -17.48 -9.40
CA THR A 106 -17.66 -17.90 -10.75
C THR A 106 -16.43 -18.21 -11.61
N ASN A 107 -16.31 -19.45 -12.09
CA ASN A 107 -15.15 -19.94 -12.86
C ASN A 107 -13.79 -19.83 -12.14
N GLY A 108 -13.77 -19.75 -10.81
CA GLY A 108 -12.53 -19.63 -10.04
C GLY A 108 -11.77 -18.33 -10.31
N TRP A 109 -12.49 -17.23 -10.59
CA TRP A 109 -11.86 -15.96 -10.99
C TRP A 109 -11.09 -15.26 -9.87
N LEU A 110 -11.39 -15.58 -8.60
CA LEU A 110 -10.66 -15.14 -7.42
C LEU A 110 -9.81 -16.25 -6.85
N THR A 111 -8.71 -15.87 -6.21
CA THR A 111 -7.90 -16.74 -5.34
C THR A 111 -7.73 -16.08 -3.98
N ALA A 112 -7.93 -16.87 -2.93
CA ALA A 112 -7.53 -16.53 -1.58
C ALA A 112 -6.11 -17.07 -1.39
N SER A 113 -5.19 -16.19 -0.99
CA SER A 113 -3.78 -16.53 -0.76
C SER A 113 -3.40 -16.19 0.66
N LEU A 114 -2.88 -17.18 1.38
CA LEU A 114 -2.49 -17.05 2.78
C LEU A 114 -1.05 -17.49 2.96
N SER A 115 -0.36 -16.85 3.90
CA SER A 115 0.97 -17.22 4.35
C SER A 115 0.98 -17.35 5.87
N ALA A 116 1.70 -18.33 6.40
CA ALA A 116 1.89 -18.50 7.83
C ALA A 116 3.32 -18.91 8.14
N ARG A 117 3.76 -18.61 9.35
CA ARG A 117 5.09 -18.96 9.83
C ARG A 117 5.00 -20.09 10.85
N ASP A 118 5.88 -21.06 10.68
CA ASP A 118 6.27 -22.08 11.67
C ASP A 118 7.55 -21.56 12.32
N TRP A 119 7.43 -21.00 13.52
CA TRP A 119 8.48 -20.17 14.12
C TRP A 119 9.71 -20.94 14.56
N ASN A 120 9.55 -22.24 14.83
CA ASN A 120 10.61 -23.09 15.37
C ASN A 120 11.07 -24.18 14.36
N ALA A 121 10.48 -24.19 13.17
CA ALA A 121 10.72 -25.14 12.09
C ALA A 121 10.44 -26.61 12.47
N ASP A 122 9.46 -26.86 13.35
CA ASP A 122 9.09 -28.21 13.79
C ASP A 122 8.05 -28.91 12.89
N GLY A 123 7.53 -28.20 11.89
CA GLY A 123 6.52 -28.69 10.96
C GLY A 123 5.07 -28.36 11.36
N VAL A 124 4.86 -27.60 12.42
CA VAL A 124 3.56 -27.14 12.89
C VAL A 124 3.47 -25.62 12.76
N ILE A 125 2.36 -25.12 12.21
CA ILE A 125 2.09 -23.68 12.15
C ILE A 125 1.42 -23.27 13.46
N GLU A 126 1.98 -22.28 14.16
CA GLU A 126 1.44 -21.83 15.45
C GLU A 126 0.16 -21.02 15.31
N ASP A 127 0.18 -19.99 14.46
CA ASP A 127 -0.89 -19.01 14.31
C ASP A 127 -1.35 -18.90 12.85
N GLU A 128 -2.23 -19.83 12.45
CA GLU A 128 -2.77 -19.87 11.09
C GLU A 128 -3.72 -18.67 10.81
N PRO A 129 -3.43 -17.83 9.80
CA PRO A 129 -4.42 -16.91 9.30
C PRO A 129 -5.52 -17.65 8.56
N THR A 130 -6.70 -17.05 8.53
CA THR A 130 -7.87 -17.63 7.87
C THR A 130 -8.58 -16.62 6.99
N ILE A 131 -9.19 -17.17 5.93
CA ILE A 131 -10.23 -16.50 5.17
C ILE A 131 -11.41 -17.46 5.17
N SER A 132 -12.53 -17.06 5.77
CA SER A 132 -13.71 -17.90 5.94
C SER A 132 -14.99 -17.13 5.62
N THR A 133 -16.06 -17.85 5.31
CA THR A 133 -17.40 -17.24 5.20
C THR A 133 -18.05 -17.23 6.57
N GLU A 134 -18.45 -16.04 7.03
CA GLU A 134 -19.08 -15.82 8.33
C GLU A 134 -20.45 -15.16 8.19
N ASN A 135 -21.32 -15.36 9.18
CA ASN A 135 -22.58 -14.61 9.28
C ASN A 135 -22.40 -13.40 10.19
N LEU A 136 -22.16 -12.22 9.61
CA LEU A 136 -22.03 -10.98 10.34
C LEU A 136 -23.40 -10.41 10.69
N ARG A 137 -23.65 -10.21 11.99
CA ARG A 137 -24.92 -9.66 12.49
C ARG A 137 -25.20 -8.29 11.86
N GLY A 138 -26.31 -8.20 11.12
CA GLY A 138 -26.75 -6.98 10.45
C GLY A 138 -26.18 -6.76 9.04
N ALA A 139 -25.29 -7.62 8.56
CA ALA A 139 -24.76 -7.59 7.19
C ALA A 139 -25.04 -8.89 6.40
N GLY A 140 -25.28 -10.02 7.06
CA GLY A 140 -25.49 -11.31 6.39
C GLY A 140 -24.18 -12.07 6.22
N LYS A 141 -24.06 -12.84 5.13
CA LYS A 141 -22.83 -13.57 4.84
C LYS A 141 -21.75 -12.60 4.35
N VAL A 142 -20.56 -12.73 4.90
CA VAL A 142 -19.37 -11.96 4.54
C VAL A 142 -18.18 -12.91 4.42
N ALA A 143 -17.14 -12.51 3.71
CA ALA A 143 -15.83 -13.12 3.91
C ALA A 143 -15.10 -12.40 5.04
N GLN A 144 -14.66 -13.13 6.06
CA GLN A 144 -13.81 -12.63 7.13
C GLN A 144 -12.36 -12.98 6.82
N ILE A 145 -11.48 -11.99 6.91
CA ILE A 145 -10.03 -12.16 7.01
C ILE A 145 -9.68 -12.09 8.50
N ASP A 146 -8.91 -13.05 8.98
CA ASP A 146 -8.38 -13.10 10.34
C ASP A 146 -6.89 -13.45 10.28
N VAL A 147 -6.04 -12.51 10.66
CA VAL A 147 -4.58 -12.67 10.76
C VAL A 147 -4.22 -12.55 12.25
N PRO A 148 -4.08 -13.68 12.96
CA PRO A 148 -3.85 -13.69 14.40
C PRO A 148 -2.43 -13.29 14.80
N ASP A 149 -1.47 -13.38 13.88
CA ASP A 149 -0.09 -12.98 14.11
C ASP A 149 0.52 -12.23 12.92
N HIS A 150 1.34 -11.22 13.23
CA HIS A 150 2.05 -10.36 12.28
C HIS A 150 3.03 -11.04 11.31
N THR A 151 3.37 -12.30 11.55
CA THR A 151 4.19 -13.10 10.63
C THR A 151 3.35 -13.86 9.59
N GLY A 152 2.03 -13.83 9.72
CA GLY A 152 1.09 -14.35 8.74
C GLY A 152 0.72 -13.34 7.67
N GLY A 153 -0.18 -13.73 6.77
CA GLY A 153 -0.80 -12.81 5.81
C GLY A 153 -1.96 -13.48 5.11
N ALA A 154 -2.93 -12.69 4.66
CA ALA A 154 -4.15 -13.18 4.04
C ALA A 154 -4.72 -12.15 3.06
N ILE A 155 -4.80 -12.53 1.79
CA ILE A 155 -5.25 -11.66 0.71
C ILE A 155 -6.28 -12.32 -0.21
N PHE A 156 -7.10 -11.47 -0.80
CA PHE A 156 -7.83 -11.76 -2.04
C PHE A 156 -7.10 -11.15 -3.23
N ARG A 157 -7.06 -11.91 -4.32
CA ARG A 157 -6.52 -11.49 -5.62
C ARG A 157 -7.31 -12.12 -6.77
N PRO A 158 -7.18 -11.60 -8.00
CA PRO A 158 -7.69 -12.33 -9.15
C PRO A 158 -6.79 -13.54 -9.45
N THR A 159 -7.37 -14.63 -9.94
CA THR A 159 -6.64 -15.82 -10.37
C THR A 159 -5.83 -15.57 -11.64
N ASN A 160 -6.31 -14.67 -12.50
CA ASN A 160 -5.66 -14.30 -13.76
C ASN A 160 -5.41 -12.79 -13.81
N GLN A 161 -4.48 -12.38 -14.67
CA GLN A 161 -4.20 -10.98 -14.95
C GLN A 161 -5.49 -10.22 -15.29
N LEU A 162 -5.61 -8.99 -14.77
CA LEU A 162 -6.73 -8.12 -15.08
C LEU A 162 -6.73 -7.70 -16.56
N PRO A 163 -7.92 -7.39 -17.14
CA PRO A 163 -8.01 -6.77 -18.46
C PRO A 163 -7.22 -5.44 -18.53
N GLN A 164 -6.93 -4.93 -19.74
CA GLN A 164 -6.20 -3.65 -19.88
C GLN A 164 -6.98 -2.43 -19.35
N GLU A 165 -8.31 -2.51 -19.36
CA GLU A 165 -9.21 -1.50 -18.82
C GLU A 165 -10.19 -2.21 -17.88
N TYR A 166 -10.27 -1.76 -16.63
CA TYR A 166 -11.09 -2.41 -15.61
C TYR A 166 -11.56 -1.43 -14.54
N ARG A 167 -12.60 -1.82 -13.81
CA ARG A 167 -12.94 -1.31 -12.48
C ARG A 167 -13.07 -2.49 -11.54
N ILE A 168 -12.41 -2.43 -10.40
CA ILE A 168 -12.65 -3.34 -9.28
C ILE A 168 -13.40 -2.55 -8.22
N GLU A 169 -14.38 -3.17 -7.58
CA GLU A 169 -15.14 -2.56 -6.50
C GLU A 169 -15.46 -3.61 -5.44
N TYR A 170 -15.39 -3.24 -4.17
CA TYR A 170 -15.80 -4.09 -3.07
C TYR A 170 -16.32 -3.26 -1.90
N LYS A 171 -17.09 -3.89 -1.01
CA LYS A 171 -17.54 -3.29 0.24
C LYS A 171 -16.83 -3.85 1.47
N LEU A 172 -16.22 -2.97 2.24
CA LEU A 172 -15.65 -3.28 3.55
C LEU A 172 -16.72 -3.15 4.64
N LYS A 173 -16.90 -4.19 5.44
CA LYS A 173 -17.94 -4.33 6.48
C LYS A 173 -17.42 -4.29 7.90
N THR A 174 -16.16 -4.63 8.15
CA THR A 174 -15.49 -4.44 9.44
C THR A 174 -14.01 -4.16 9.19
N LEU A 175 -13.35 -3.50 10.14
CA LEU A 175 -11.92 -3.25 10.13
C LEU A 175 -11.37 -3.24 11.56
N ASP A 176 -10.43 -4.11 11.83
CA ASP A 176 -9.66 -4.21 13.07
C ASP A 176 -8.20 -4.57 12.79
N PHE A 177 -7.53 -3.67 12.06
CA PHE A 177 -6.10 -3.71 11.77
C PHE A 177 -5.43 -2.44 12.32
N GLY A 178 -5.67 -2.20 13.62
CA GLY A 178 -5.21 -1.04 14.36
C GLY A 178 -6.08 0.20 14.27
N GLY A 179 -5.48 1.31 14.70
CA GLY A 179 -6.14 2.59 14.96
C GLY A 179 -6.85 2.59 16.30
N LYS A 180 -7.37 3.74 16.73
CA LYS A 180 -8.10 3.85 18.00
C LYS A 180 -9.46 3.16 17.90
N ARG A 181 -9.95 2.63 19.02
CA ARG A 181 -11.36 2.23 19.20
C ARG A 181 -11.95 3.01 20.37
N GLY A 182 -13.02 3.76 20.11
CA GLY A 182 -13.64 4.59 21.14
C GLY A 182 -12.70 5.67 21.72
N GLY A 183 -11.68 6.07 20.96
CA GLY A 183 -10.68 7.07 21.37
C GLY A 183 -9.40 6.50 22.01
N GLU A 184 -9.33 5.20 22.28
CA GLU A 184 -8.19 4.54 22.91
C GLU A 184 -7.37 3.72 21.90
N ILE A 185 -6.03 3.78 22.01
CA ILE A 185 -5.14 2.93 21.20
C ILE A 185 -5.08 1.49 21.75
N ASN A 186 -5.34 1.35 23.05
CA ASN A 186 -5.45 0.08 23.75
C ASN A 186 -6.92 -0.27 23.94
N TYR A 187 -7.35 -1.40 23.39
CA TYR A 187 -8.74 -1.84 23.43
C TYR A 187 -8.80 -3.36 23.38
N ASP A 188 -9.80 -3.97 24.03
CA ASP A 188 -10.05 -5.42 23.98
C ASP A 188 -8.82 -6.30 24.28
N GLY A 189 -7.92 -5.84 25.15
CA GLY A 189 -6.67 -6.54 25.49
C GLY A 189 -5.59 -6.49 24.41
N ARG A 190 -5.75 -5.62 23.41
CA ARG A 190 -4.85 -5.36 22.28
C ARG A 190 -4.25 -3.95 22.37
N GLU A 191 -3.11 -3.77 21.72
CA GLU A 191 -2.42 -2.49 21.53
C GLU A 191 -2.33 -2.20 20.03
N ASN A 192 -3.01 -1.15 19.56
CA ASN A 192 -3.09 -0.79 18.13
C ASN A 192 -3.47 -1.98 17.23
N GLY A 193 -4.44 -2.79 17.71
CA GLY A 193 -4.91 -3.99 17.01
C GLY A 193 -4.05 -5.23 17.20
N TYR A 194 -2.83 -5.13 17.72
CA TYR A 194 -1.99 -6.30 18.01
C TYR A 194 -2.35 -6.95 19.34
N SER A 195 -2.27 -8.26 19.38
CA SER A 195 -2.16 -9.03 20.61
C SER A 195 -0.96 -8.56 21.47
N THR A 196 -1.13 -8.70 22.79
CA THR A 196 -0.11 -8.34 23.78
C THR A 196 0.88 -9.49 24.05
N GLU A 197 0.66 -10.65 23.43
CA GLU A 197 1.48 -11.84 23.59
C GLU A 197 2.72 -11.80 22.69
N GLY A 198 3.84 -12.30 23.20
CA GLY A 198 5.09 -12.41 22.45
C GLY A 198 5.69 -11.07 21.97
N CYS A 199 6.72 -11.20 21.13
CA CYS A 199 7.37 -10.08 20.46
C CYS A 199 6.80 -9.96 19.04
N LYS A 200 6.48 -8.73 18.62
CA LYS A 200 5.95 -8.41 17.30
C LYS A 200 7.00 -7.60 16.56
N THR A 201 7.71 -8.19 15.60
CA THR A 201 8.88 -7.55 14.98
C THR A 201 8.93 -7.71 13.46
N GLN A 202 9.76 -6.91 12.80
CA GLN A 202 9.98 -7.05 11.35
C GLN A 202 10.88 -8.22 10.93
N HIS A 203 11.27 -9.08 11.87
CA HIS A 203 12.22 -10.17 11.61
C HIS A 203 11.81 -11.06 10.42
N PRO A 204 12.76 -11.44 9.54
CA PRO A 204 14.18 -11.02 9.48
C PRO A 204 14.43 -9.90 8.46
N TRP A 205 13.41 -9.15 8.05
CA TRP A 205 13.49 -8.12 7.03
C TRP A 205 13.35 -6.71 7.64
N GLY A 206 14.30 -6.32 8.49
CA GLY A 206 14.33 -4.98 9.07
C GLY A 206 14.67 -3.90 8.03
N GLU A 207 14.29 -2.65 8.29
CA GLU A 207 14.41 -1.52 7.33
C GLU A 207 15.85 -1.02 7.09
N GLY A 208 16.87 -1.80 7.44
CA GLY A 208 18.28 -1.45 7.29
C GLY A 208 18.94 -0.93 8.58
N PRO A 209 20.29 -0.90 8.62
CA PRO A 209 21.04 -0.35 9.73
C PRO A 209 20.78 1.15 9.92
N ARG A 210 20.56 1.56 11.18
CA ARG A 210 20.26 2.94 11.62
C ARG A 210 18.83 3.42 11.39
N THR A 211 17.90 2.52 11.09
CA THR A 211 16.47 2.86 11.14
C THR A 211 15.96 2.95 12.58
N PRO A 212 14.93 3.76 12.86
CA PRO A 212 14.40 3.88 14.20
C PRO A 212 13.97 2.52 14.76
N GLY A 213 14.38 2.24 16.00
CA GLY A 213 13.95 1.04 16.73
C GLY A 213 14.80 -0.21 16.55
N TRP A 214 15.92 -0.16 15.82
CA TRP A 214 16.84 -1.30 15.68
C TRP A 214 18.28 -0.89 15.34
N GLU A 215 19.24 -1.66 15.83
CA GLU A 215 20.67 -1.39 15.67
C GLU A 215 21.24 -1.86 14.31
N GLY A 216 20.47 -2.65 13.55
CA GLY A 216 20.92 -3.22 12.28
C GLY A 216 21.73 -4.52 12.40
N ASP A 217 21.80 -5.11 13.59
CA ASP A 217 22.44 -6.40 13.81
C ASP A 217 21.46 -7.54 13.52
N ALA A 218 21.66 -8.24 12.39
CA ALA A 218 20.84 -9.39 12.02
C ALA A 218 21.13 -10.65 12.85
N SER A 219 22.18 -10.67 13.69
CA SER A 219 22.42 -11.75 14.65
C SER A 219 21.63 -11.58 15.95
N ALA A 220 20.97 -10.43 16.12
CA ALA A 220 20.20 -10.14 17.32
C ALA A 220 19.07 -11.16 17.55
N PRO A 221 18.77 -11.49 18.81
CA PRO A 221 17.59 -12.29 19.16
C PRO A 221 16.32 -11.68 18.56
N TYR A 222 15.35 -12.52 18.21
CA TYR A 222 14.08 -12.13 17.59
C TYR A 222 13.41 -10.89 18.23
N CYS A 223 13.35 -10.82 19.56
CA CYS A 223 12.71 -9.71 20.29
C CYS A 223 13.49 -8.38 20.28
N GLU A 224 14.70 -8.34 19.73
CA GLU A 224 15.53 -7.14 19.61
C GLU A 224 15.46 -6.52 18.21
N TRP A 225 14.70 -7.13 17.29
CA TRP A 225 14.35 -6.54 15.99
C TRP A 225 13.30 -5.42 16.16
N GLN A 226 13.10 -4.60 15.12
CA GLN A 226 12.17 -3.47 15.14
C GLN A 226 10.76 -3.89 15.57
N ASP A 227 10.28 -3.38 16.70
CA ASP A 227 8.93 -3.63 17.20
C ASP A 227 7.88 -2.95 16.30
N VAL A 228 6.94 -3.73 15.76
CA VAL A 228 5.86 -3.23 14.88
C VAL A 228 4.59 -2.88 15.65
N ARG A 229 4.45 -3.32 16.90
CA ARG A 229 3.30 -3.02 17.75
C ARG A 229 3.37 -1.61 18.31
N SER A 230 4.54 -1.20 18.81
CA SER A 230 4.73 0.09 19.48
C SER A 230 6.12 0.70 19.29
N GLY A 231 6.45 1.75 20.06
CA GLY A 231 7.74 2.43 19.94
C GLY A 231 7.93 3.23 18.64
N PRO A 232 9.17 3.62 18.30
CA PRO A 232 9.47 4.52 17.19
C PRO A 232 9.20 3.90 15.82
N TYR A 233 8.98 2.59 15.77
CA TYR A 233 8.65 1.87 14.56
C TYR A 233 7.21 1.37 14.52
N GLY A 234 6.45 1.42 15.62
CA GLY A 234 5.12 0.81 15.71
C GLY A 234 4.08 1.37 14.73
N TYR A 235 3.45 0.48 13.97
CA TYR A 235 2.25 0.74 13.18
C TYR A 235 1.55 -0.58 12.83
N ASN A 236 0.24 -0.49 12.57
CA ASN A 236 -0.56 -1.57 11.98
C ASN A 236 -1.20 -1.06 10.69
N GLY A 237 -1.96 -1.88 9.97
CA GLY A 237 -2.56 -1.44 8.73
C GLY A 237 -3.28 -2.52 7.95
N TYR A 238 -3.91 -2.09 6.87
CA TYR A 238 -4.69 -2.94 5.99
C TYR A 238 -4.66 -2.38 4.58
N HIS A 239 -4.41 -3.22 3.59
CA HIS A 239 -4.47 -2.79 2.20
C HIS A 239 -5.91 -2.91 1.71
N PHE A 240 -6.59 -1.77 1.65
CA PHE A 240 -7.93 -1.68 1.11
C PHE A 240 -7.96 -2.19 -0.34
N MET A 241 -7.09 -1.65 -1.18
CA MET A 241 -6.86 -2.22 -2.51
C MET A 241 -5.53 -1.73 -3.06
N THR A 242 -4.75 -2.67 -3.58
CA THR A 242 -3.46 -2.42 -4.20
C THR A 242 -3.47 -2.94 -5.63
N ILE A 243 -2.84 -2.25 -6.58
CA ILE A 243 -2.49 -2.84 -7.88
C ILE A 243 -0.99 -3.06 -7.91
N VAL A 244 -0.57 -4.27 -8.29
CA VAL A 244 0.84 -4.66 -8.37
C VAL A 244 1.27 -4.98 -9.80
N ASP A 245 2.59 -5.10 -10.00
CA ASP A 245 3.26 -5.22 -11.29
C ASP A 245 3.78 -6.63 -11.63
N PHE A 246 3.41 -7.63 -10.82
CA PHE A 246 3.84 -9.02 -10.96
C PHE A 246 2.65 -9.99 -10.92
N ALA A 247 2.87 -11.20 -11.40
CA ALA A 247 1.83 -12.22 -11.50
C ALA A 247 1.70 -13.03 -10.20
N ASP A 248 0.50 -13.55 -9.98
CA ASP A 248 0.19 -14.51 -8.90
C ASP A 248 0.53 -14.01 -7.47
N PRO A 249 0.11 -12.81 -7.06
CA PRO A 249 0.54 -12.25 -5.78
C PRO A 249 0.20 -13.14 -4.58
N ALA A 250 1.10 -13.16 -3.61
CA ALA A 250 0.93 -13.87 -2.35
C ALA A 250 1.61 -13.08 -1.24
N PRO A 251 1.19 -13.22 0.03
CA PRO A 251 1.82 -12.49 1.12
C PRO A 251 3.33 -12.72 1.15
N ARG A 252 4.07 -11.61 1.38
CA ARG A 252 5.54 -11.50 1.36
C ARG A 252 5.99 -10.43 2.32
N ASN A 253 7.30 -10.36 2.58
CA ASN A 253 7.90 -9.31 3.38
C ASN A 253 7.49 -7.91 2.90
N ASN A 254 7.46 -6.96 3.83
CA ASN A 254 7.03 -5.59 3.55
C ASN A 254 7.76 -4.89 2.40
N HIS A 255 9.08 -5.06 2.27
CA HIS A 255 9.84 -4.29 1.28
C HIS A 255 9.61 -4.76 -0.15
N PHE A 256 9.37 -6.06 -0.37
CA PHE A 256 8.96 -6.60 -1.67
C PHE A 256 7.81 -5.77 -2.26
N TRP A 257 6.74 -5.58 -1.50
CA TRP A 257 5.61 -4.77 -1.94
C TRP A 257 5.94 -3.28 -2.07
N HIS A 258 6.87 -2.75 -1.29
CA HIS A 258 7.30 -1.36 -1.46
C HIS A 258 7.97 -1.10 -2.81
N TYR A 259 8.44 -2.14 -3.50
CA TYR A 259 9.01 -2.09 -4.84
C TYR A 259 8.05 -2.48 -5.98
N HIS A 260 7.01 -3.26 -5.66
CA HIS A 260 6.14 -3.91 -6.66
C HIS A 260 4.71 -3.35 -6.75
N ARG A 261 4.41 -2.27 -6.03
CA ARG A 261 3.09 -1.60 -6.08
C ARG A 261 3.07 -0.52 -7.16
N LYS A 262 2.00 -0.44 -7.93
CA LYS A 262 1.71 0.67 -8.86
C LYS A 262 0.87 1.75 -8.19
N VAL A 263 -0.24 1.34 -7.57
CA VAL A 263 -1.16 2.23 -6.85
C VAL A 263 -1.68 1.56 -5.58
N LEU A 264 -2.02 2.36 -4.56
CA LEU A 264 -2.46 1.85 -3.26
C LEU A 264 -3.55 2.72 -2.63
N MET A 265 -4.52 2.03 -2.02
CA MET A 265 -5.31 2.53 -0.91
C MET A 265 -5.07 1.66 0.32
N ASP A 266 -4.63 2.26 1.42
CA ASP A 266 -4.29 1.57 2.66
C ASP A 266 -4.65 2.36 3.92
N SER A 267 -4.75 1.64 5.03
CA SER A 267 -4.67 2.19 6.37
C SER A 267 -3.23 2.07 6.87
N PHE A 268 -2.68 3.17 7.36
CA PHE A 268 -1.35 3.21 7.98
C PHE A 268 -1.50 3.63 9.44
N ALA A 269 -2.04 2.74 10.27
CA ALA A 269 -2.36 3.02 11.67
C ALA A 269 -1.10 3.10 12.54
N GLN A 270 -0.41 4.25 12.49
CA GLN A 270 0.78 4.53 13.31
C GLN A 270 0.48 4.37 14.80
N HIS A 271 1.42 3.83 15.57
CA HIS A 271 1.36 3.93 17.01
C HIS A 271 1.66 5.37 17.46
N PRO A 272 1.02 5.90 18.53
CA PRO A 272 1.36 7.21 19.08
C PRO A 272 2.86 7.39 19.38
N ASP A 273 3.56 6.34 19.82
CA ASP A 273 5.01 6.40 20.09
C ASP A 273 5.84 6.68 18.83
N ARG A 274 5.42 6.13 17.68
CA ARG A 274 6.06 6.39 16.37
C ARG A 274 5.90 7.85 15.97
N VAL A 275 4.75 8.43 16.28
CA VAL A 275 4.47 9.83 15.99
C VAL A 275 5.22 10.76 16.94
N GLY A 276 5.32 10.39 18.22
CA GLY A 276 5.97 11.17 19.27
C GLY A 276 5.44 12.60 19.34
N ASP A 277 6.35 13.57 19.51
CA ASP A 277 6.02 15.00 19.50
C ASP A 277 5.87 15.59 18.08
N GLY A 278 6.07 14.78 17.04
CA GLY A 278 5.97 15.16 15.63
C GLY A 278 4.52 15.31 15.16
N THR A 279 4.33 15.55 13.86
CA THR A 279 2.99 15.58 13.26
C THR A 279 2.49 14.19 12.88
N GLY A 280 3.41 13.26 12.61
CA GLY A 280 3.12 11.92 12.07
C GLY A 280 2.65 11.95 10.61
N GLY A 281 2.80 13.08 9.91
CA GLY A 281 2.14 13.36 8.64
C GLY A 281 0.95 14.31 8.81
N ARG A 282 0.07 14.37 7.82
CA ARG A 282 -1.10 15.25 7.83
C ARG A 282 -2.33 14.55 7.28
N ILE A 283 -3.49 14.95 7.74
CA ILE A 283 -4.78 14.42 7.30
C ILE A 283 -5.64 15.56 6.76
N CYS A 284 -6.27 15.34 5.61
CA CYS A 284 -7.15 16.32 5.00
C CYS A 284 -8.55 16.29 5.65
N ASP A 285 -8.99 17.43 6.19
CA ASP A 285 -10.41 17.69 6.37
C ASP A 285 -10.97 18.20 5.04
N ALA A 286 -11.66 17.32 4.31
CA ALA A 286 -12.15 17.64 2.98
C ALA A 286 -13.32 18.61 2.98
N LYS A 287 -14.01 18.77 4.11
CA LYS A 287 -15.11 19.74 4.26
C LYS A 287 -14.56 21.16 4.35
N THR A 288 -13.44 21.37 5.04
CA THR A 288 -12.81 22.68 5.19
C THR A 288 -11.64 22.90 4.22
N LYS A 289 -11.19 21.83 3.52
CA LYS A 289 -9.99 21.82 2.65
C LYS A 289 -8.73 22.25 3.40
N THR A 290 -8.60 21.84 4.66
CA THR A 290 -7.43 22.13 5.51
C THR A 290 -6.82 20.87 6.08
N TYR A 291 -5.51 20.89 6.29
CA TYR A 291 -4.79 19.81 6.96
C TYR A 291 -4.78 19.97 8.48
N TYR A 292 -4.84 18.86 9.19
CA TYR A 292 -4.49 18.74 10.62
C TYR A 292 -3.46 17.62 10.81
N ASN A 293 -2.87 17.54 12.00
CA ASN A 293 -1.79 16.59 12.25
C ASN A 293 -2.34 15.17 12.39
N TYR A 294 -1.55 14.20 11.93
CA TYR A 294 -1.84 12.79 12.13
C TYR A 294 -1.98 12.42 13.62
N ARG A 295 -1.18 13.03 14.51
CA ARG A 295 -1.27 12.76 15.96
C ARG A 295 -2.63 13.07 16.59
N ASP A 296 -3.37 14.00 16.00
CA ASP A 296 -4.67 14.51 16.48
C ASP A 296 -5.85 13.68 15.94
N SER A 297 -5.55 12.54 15.32
CA SER A 297 -6.47 11.65 14.61
C SER A 297 -6.96 10.48 15.47
N ASN A 298 -7.86 9.69 14.90
CA ASN A 298 -8.26 8.37 15.36
C ASN A 298 -7.35 7.25 14.85
N TYR A 299 -6.32 7.56 14.04
CA TYR A 299 -5.35 6.63 13.49
C TYR A 299 -5.90 5.56 12.51
N ASN A 300 -7.22 5.54 12.23
CA ASN A 300 -7.86 4.70 11.22
C ASN A 300 -7.86 5.43 9.87
N THR A 301 -6.70 5.58 9.27
CA THR A 301 -6.49 6.47 8.13
C THR A 301 -6.81 5.81 6.79
N VAL A 302 -7.10 6.65 5.78
CA VAL A 302 -7.16 6.22 4.38
C VAL A 302 -6.15 7.02 3.58
N ASN A 303 -5.06 6.38 3.26
CA ASN A 303 -4.09 6.89 2.30
C ASN A 303 -4.54 6.48 0.90
N MET A 304 -4.45 7.40 -0.06
CA MET A 304 -4.73 7.14 -1.47
C MET A 304 -3.55 7.68 -2.26
N TRP A 305 -2.76 6.80 -2.86
CA TRP A 305 -1.48 7.21 -3.43
C TRP A 305 -1.04 6.33 -4.61
N ILE A 306 -0.08 6.86 -5.37
CA ILE A 306 0.58 6.17 -6.47
C ILE A 306 2.06 6.00 -6.18
N SER A 307 2.65 4.91 -6.67
CA SER A 307 4.08 4.72 -6.65
C SER A 307 4.72 5.52 -7.78
N GLY A 308 5.64 6.42 -7.44
CA GLY A 308 6.54 7.04 -8.40
C GLY A 308 7.77 6.18 -8.66
N MET A 309 8.80 6.78 -9.26
CA MET A 309 10.07 6.09 -9.50
C MET A 309 10.69 5.57 -8.20
N PRO A 310 11.39 4.43 -8.25
CA PRO A 310 12.21 3.97 -7.15
C PRO A 310 13.39 4.92 -6.92
N ASN A 311 13.93 4.90 -5.70
CA ASN A 311 15.27 5.40 -5.51
C ASN A 311 16.24 4.39 -6.14
N TYR A 312 16.81 4.73 -7.30
CA TYR A 312 17.73 3.84 -8.02
C TYR A 312 19.06 3.61 -7.30
N SER A 313 19.40 4.43 -6.30
CA SER A 313 20.65 4.30 -5.55
C SER A 313 20.43 4.74 -4.12
N PRO A 314 19.67 3.98 -3.30
CA PRO A 314 19.59 4.23 -1.87
C PRO A 314 20.97 4.30 -1.23
N GLY A 315 21.04 5.03 -0.12
CA GLY A 315 22.25 5.07 0.71
C GLY A 315 22.56 3.68 1.28
N GLU A 316 23.70 3.58 1.95
CA GLU A 316 24.13 2.34 2.60
C GLU A 316 23.08 1.81 3.58
N GLY A 317 22.63 0.57 3.34
CA GLY A 317 21.57 -0.07 4.12
C GLY A 317 20.18 0.53 3.91
N GLY A 318 19.98 1.38 2.89
CA GLY A 318 18.66 1.86 2.52
C GLY A 318 17.89 0.78 1.76
N LEU A 319 16.57 0.84 1.78
CA LEU A 319 15.71 -0.13 1.11
C LEU A 319 15.45 0.22 -0.36
N ALA A 320 15.26 -0.83 -1.17
CA ALA A 320 14.61 -0.69 -2.46
C ALA A 320 13.13 -0.35 -2.25
N GLY A 321 12.66 0.72 -2.90
CA GLY A 321 11.26 1.12 -2.79
C GLY A 321 10.92 2.30 -3.68
N ASN A 322 9.63 2.37 -4.03
CA ASN A 322 9.09 3.47 -4.81
C ASN A 322 8.84 4.70 -3.95
N SER A 323 9.03 5.88 -4.54
CA SER A 323 8.54 7.11 -3.92
C SER A 323 7.01 7.07 -3.81
N GLN A 324 6.47 7.53 -2.68
CA GLN A 324 5.03 7.53 -2.41
C GLN A 324 4.43 8.90 -2.70
N TRP A 325 3.35 8.95 -3.48
CA TRP A 325 2.71 10.21 -3.91
C TRP A 325 1.23 10.23 -3.55
N PHE A 326 0.91 10.96 -2.49
CA PHE A 326 -0.41 10.99 -1.87
C PHE A 326 -1.35 11.97 -2.57
N MET A 327 -2.63 11.63 -2.68
CA MET A 327 -3.66 12.46 -3.28
C MET A 327 -4.77 12.70 -2.24
N THR A 328 -5.14 13.96 -2.05
CA THR A 328 -6.24 14.32 -1.14
C THR A 328 -7.09 15.42 -1.74
N SER A 329 -8.27 15.65 -1.15
CA SER A 329 -9.11 16.79 -1.52
C SER A 329 -8.43 18.13 -1.22
N CYS A 330 -7.49 18.18 -0.28
CA CYS A 330 -6.77 19.40 0.12
C CYS A 330 -5.64 19.76 -0.85
N SER A 331 -5.19 18.82 -1.68
CA SER A 331 -4.26 19.06 -2.80
C SER A 331 -4.99 19.16 -4.16
N ASP A 332 -6.33 19.25 -4.15
CA ASP A 332 -7.17 19.15 -5.35
C ASP A 332 -6.90 17.87 -6.17
N GLY A 333 -6.59 16.76 -5.47
CA GLY A 333 -6.26 15.48 -6.08
C GLY A 333 -4.87 15.42 -6.73
N LYS A 334 -4.04 16.47 -6.59
CA LYS A 334 -2.65 16.45 -7.06
C LYS A 334 -1.83 15.53 -6.17
N ALA A 335 -1.05 14.67 -6.81
CA ALA A 335 -0.16 13.74 -6.14
C ALA A 335 1.07 14.47 -5.58
N GLU A 336 1.39 14.25 -4.30
CA GLU A 336 2.45 14.95 -3.58
C GLU A 336 3.31 13.99 -2.73
N GLN A 337 4.62 14.28 -2.64
CA GLN A 337 5.59 13.48 -1.87
C GLN A 337 5.62 13.93 -0.40
N GLN A 338 4.45 13.90 0.24
CA GLN A 338 4.26 14.17 1.66
C GLN A 338 3.20 13.19 2.15
N LEU A 339 3.44 12.54 3.30
CA LEU A 339 2.43 11.68 3.92
C LEU A 339 1.18 12.50 4.24
N SER A 340 0.18 12.35 3.36
CA SER A 340 -1.08 13.08 3.35
C SER A 340 -2.22 12.08 3.23
N THR A 341 -2.96 11.91 4.32
CA THR A 341 -4.12 11.03 4.37
C THR A 341 -5.36 11.73 3.79
N ALA A 342 -6.13 11.02 2.97
CA ALA A 342 -7.34 11.55 2.34
C ALA A 342 -8.50 11.75 3.33
N GLY A 343 -8.63 10.85 4.31
CA GLY A 343 -9.57 10.98 5.42
C GLY A 343 -9.38 9.90 6.49
N GLU A 344 -10.24 9.92 7.51
CA GLU A 344 -10.23 8.95 8.61
C GLU A 344 -11.52 8.13 8.59
N MET A 345 -11.41 6.81 8.64
CA MET A 345 -12.55 5.91 8.79
C MET A 345 -13.06 5.91 10.23
N LEU A 346 -14.27 5.39 10.42
CA LEU A 346 -14.92 5.23 11.72
C LEU A 346 -15.35 3.76 11.89
N PRO A 347 -14.42 2.84 12.23
CA PRO A 347 -14.74 1.42 12.40
C PRO A 347 -15.90 1.16 13.37
N GLU A 348 -16.12 2.03 14.35
CA GLU A 348 -17.21 1.92 15.34
C GLU A 348 -18.61 2.04 14.73
N LEU A 349 -18.72 2.60 13.51
CA LEU A 349 -19.98 2.69 12.78
C LEU A 349 -20.26 1.45 11.92
N MET A 350 -19.27 0.58 11.75
CA MET A 350 -19.37 -0.64 10.96
C MET A 350 -20.07 -1.77 11.77
N PRO A 351 -20.86 -2.65 11.15
CA PRO A 351 -21.17 -2.74 9.72
C PRO A 351 -22.36 -1.89 9.26
N LYS A 352 -22.94 -1.04 10.12
CA LYS A 352 -24.12 -0.22 9.76
C LYS A 352 -23.78 0.84 8.70
N HIS A 353 -22.56 1.35 8.73
CA HIS A 353 -21.97 2.17 7.69
C HIS A 353 -20.80 1.39 7.09
N ASP A 354 -20.90 1.04 5.81
CA ASP A 354 -19.85 0.35 5.07
C ASP A 354 -19.02 1.35 4.26
N TYR A 355 -17.87 0.88 3.77
CA TYR A 355 -17.07 1.64 2.81
C TYR A 355 -17.04 0.91 1.48
N THR A 356 -17.37 1.62 0.41
CA THR A 356 -17.23 1.11 -0.96
C THR A 356 -15.90 1.60 -1.50
N ILE A 357 -15.04 0.67 -1.91
CA ILE A 357 -13.67 0.93 -2.35
C ILE A 357 -13.52 0.44 -3.78
N ALA A 358 -12.92 1.27 -4.64
CA ALA A 358 -12.72 0.93 -6.04
C ALA A 358 -11.41 1.48 -6.63
N ILE A 359 -10.84 0.71 -7.55
CA ILE A 359 -9.76 1.16 -8.43
C ILE A 359 -10.18 0.94 -9.88
N GLU A 360 -9.96 1.95 -10.71
CA GLU A 360 -10.15 1.88 -12.15
C GLU A 360 -8.82 2.03 -12.87
N ARG A 361 -8.63 1.24 -13.93
CA ARG A 361 -7.64 1.50 -14.96
C ARG A 361 -8.34 1.84 -16.26
N SER A 362 -8.01 3.00 -16.80
CA SER A 362 -8.33 3.39 -18.17
C SER A 362 -7.10 3.22 -19.05
N ARG A 363 -7.20 3.54 -20.35
CA ARG A 363 -6.06 3.55 -21.26
C ARG A 363 -4.92 4.50 -20.90
N THR A 364 -5.14 5.47 -20.02
CA THR A 364 -4.17 6.54 -19.77
C THR A 364 -3.97 6.89 -18.30
N ALA A 365 -4.69 6.26 -17.38
CA ALA A 365 -4.72 6.67 -15.98
C ALA A 365 -5.25 5.56 -15.06
N TYR A 366 -4.85 5.65 -13.80
CA TYR A 366 -5.56 5.00 -12.69
C TYR A 366 -6.50 6.00 -11.99
N THR A 367 -7.61 5.51 -11.47
CA THR A 367 -8.49 6.26 -10.56
C THR A 367 -8.71 5.47 -9.28
N LEU A 368 -8.45 6.10 -8.14
CA LEU A 368 -8.67 5.53 -6.82
C LEU A 368 -9.93 6.16 -6.25
N GLU A 369 -10.81 5.35 -5.67
CA GLU A 369 -12.09 5.79 -5.12
C GLU A 369 -12.41 5.08 -3.80
N ILE A 370 -12.89 5.85 -2.83
CA ILE A 370 -13.49 5.32 -1.61
C ILE A 370 -14.68 6.18 -1.20
N SER A 371 -15.77 5.55 -0.80
CA SER A 371 -17.00 6.20 -0.33
C SER A 371 -17.41 5.66 1.03
N GLY A 372 -17.89 6.54 1.91
CA GLY A 372 -18.43 6.18 3.21
C GLY A 372 -18.45 7.36 4.18
N MET A 373 -18.63 7.06 5.47
CA MET A 373 -18.68 8.06 6.54
C MET A 373 -17.27 8.34 7.09
N PHE A 374 -16.70 9.52 6.85
CA PHE A 374 -15.36 9.85 7.36
C PHE A 374 -15.42 10.77 8.58
N ALA A 375 -14.46 10.63 9.49
CA ALA A 375 -14.32 11.58 10.59
C ALA A 375 -14.10 13.00 10.04
N ARG A 376 -14.72 13.99 10.68
CA ARG A 376 -14.71 15.44 10.36
C ARG A 376 -15.37 15.84 9.03
N SER A 377 -15.22 15.02 7.99
CA SER A 377 -15.74 15.31 6.66
C SER A 377 -17.15 14.76 6.42
N GLY A 378 -17.60 13.78 7.21
CA GLY A 378 -18.92 13.15 7.08
C GLY A 378 -19.00 12.19 5.89
N GLU A 379 -20.23 11.92 5.45
CA GLU A 379 -20.51 11.06 4.29
C GLU A 379 -19.99 11.73 2.99
N GLN A 380 -19.04 11.10 2.32
CA GLN A 380 -18.55 11.58 1.02
C GLN A 380 -17.91 10.46 0.18
N THR A 381 -17.55 10.81 -1.05
CA THR A 381 -16.69 10.02 -1.93
C THR A 381 -15.38 10.77 -2.18
N PHE A 382 -14.26 10.14 -1.86
CA PHE A 382 -12.95 10.55 -2.37
C PHE A 382 -12.70 9.83 -3.68
N ARG A 383 -12.43 10.57 -4.75
CA ARG A 383 -12.12 10.02 -6.07
C ARG A 383 -11.00 10.83 -6.72
N PHE A 384 -9.86 10.20 -6.96
CA PHE A 384 -8.68 10.86 -7.52
C PHE A 384 -8.17 10.09 -8.74
N THR A 385 -8.02 10.78 -9.86
CA THR A 385 -7.50 10.23 -11.11
C THR A 385 -6.10 10.77 -11.37
N ARG A 386 -5.16 9.87 -11.63
CA ARG A 386 -3.79 10.24 -12.03
C ARG A 386 -3.46 9.61 -13.39
N PRO A 387 -3.16 10.44 -14.41
CA PRO A 387 -2.55 9.95 -15.65
C PRO A 387 -1.28 9.16 -15.36
N PHE A 388 -0.93 8.22 -16.24
CA PHE A 388 0.27 7.40 -16.08
C PHE A 388 1.54 8.26 -15.96
N VAL A 389 1.65 9.35 -16.71
CA VAL A 389 2.77 10.29 -16.64
C VAL A 389 2.24 11.72 -16.49
N VAL A 390 2.74 12.45 -15.50
CA VAL A 390 2.46 13.88 -15.28
C VAL A 390 3.79 14.60 -15.09
N ASP A 391 4.05 15.65 -15.88
CA ASP A 391 5.29 16.45 -15.81
C ASP A 391 6.58 15.61 -15.83
N GLY A 392 6.61 14.56 -16.67
CA GLY A 392 7.76 13.65 -16.77
C GLY A 392 7.92 12.69 -15.58
N LYS A 393 6.91 12.59 -14.71
CA LYS A 393 6.91 11.71 -13.53
C LYS A 393 5.90 10.58 -13.70
N PRO A 394 6.36 9.34 -13.95
CA PRO A 394 5.46 8.22 -14.18
C PRO A 394 4.89 7.66 -12.87
N ILE A 395 3.82 6.89 -13.01
CA ILE A 395 3.46 5.82 -12.07
C ILE A 395 4.37 4.63 -12.41
N TRP A 396 5.01 4.04 -11.41
CA TRP A 396 5.88 2.88 -11.60
C TRP A 396 5.19 1.76 -12.36
N HIS A 397 5.86 1.22 -13.38
CA HIS A 397 5.39 0.07 -14.17
C HIS A 397 3.94 0.15 -14.68
N TYR A 398 3.46 1.34 -15.06
CA TYR A 398 2.07 1.51 -15.50
C TYR A 398 1.69 0.70 -16.76
N ASN A 399 2.67 0.29 -17.56
CA ASN A 399 2.48 -0.42 -18.81
C ASN A 399 2.14 -1.89 -18.55
N VAL A 400 0.96 -2.30 -19.00
CA VAL A 400 0.51 -3.71 -19.01
C VAL A 400 0.73 -4.37 -20.37
N THR A 401 1.14 -3.60 -21.37
CA THR A 401 1.60 -4.08 -22.68
C THR A 401 2.92 -3.42 -23.11
N PRO A 402 3.71 -4.06 -23.98
CA PRO A 402 4.95 -3.48 -24.48
C PRO A 402 4.79 -2.13 -25.19
N ASP A 403 3.65 -1.90 -25.86
CA ASP A 403 3.42 -0.71 -26.68
C ASP A 403 3.04 0.54 -25.85
N GLU A 404 2.67 0.38 -24.58
CA GLU A 404 2.31 1.50 -23.70
C GLU A 404 3.54 2.29 -23.20
N TYR A 405 4.75 1.75 -23.35
CA TYR A 405 5.96 2.33 -22.79
C TYR A 405 7.17 2.23 -23.73
N ASP A 406 7.90 3.32 -23.85
CA ASP A 406 8.97 3.51 -24.83
C ASP A 406 10.40 3.36 -24.28
N GLY A 407 10.56 3.08 -22.97
CA GLY A 407 11.85 2.95 -22.31
C GLY A 407 12.38 4.23 -21.64
N GLN A 408 11.63 5.33 -21.65
CA GLN A 408 12.16 6.63 -21.21
C GLN A 408 12.46 6.76 -19.70
N PHE A 409 12.00 5.80 -18.88
CA PHE A 409 12.17 5.80 -17.43
C PHE A 409 13.03 4.63 -16.94
N ASP A 410 13.75 3.97 -17.85
CA ASP A 410 14.60 2.86 -17.50
C ASP A 410 15.80 3.29 -16.64
N GLY A 411 16.31 2.38 -15.82
CA GLY A 411 17.43 2.65 -14.95
C GLY A 411 17.90 1.41 -14.20
N ASP A 412 19.14 1.47 -13.73
CA ASP A 412 19.76 0.41 -12.95
C ASP A 412 19.47 0.63 -11.46
N LEU A 413 18.97 -0.38 -10.77
CA LEU A 413 18.89 -0.37 -9.31
C LEU A 413 20.26 -0.73 -8.72
N LYS A 414 20.78 0.13 -7.86
CA LYS A 414 22.07 -0.01 -7.20
C LYS A 414 21.85 -0.13 -5.70
N GLN A 415 22.36 -1.20 -5.13
CA GLN A 415 22.47 -1.34 -3.69
C GLN A 415 23.91 -1.08 -3.28
N ASN A 416 24.06 -0.19 -2.31
CA ASN A 416 25.30 -0.02 -1.56
C ASN A 416 25.15 -0.84 -0.27
N GLY A 417 25.33 -2.16 -0.37
CA GLY A 417 25.06 -3.04 0.76
C GLY A 417 26.17 -2.97 1.81
N VAL A 418 25.85 -3.31 3.06
CA VAL A 418 26.86 -3.32 4.14
C VAL A 418 27.92 -4.39 3.91
N VAL A 419 27.51 -5.55 3.38
CA VAL A 419 28.37 -6.70 3.12
C VAL A 419 28.83 -6.73 1.66
N ALA A 420 27.94 -6.42 0.72
CA ALA A 420 28.25 -6.44 -0.71
C ALA A 420 27.45 -5.39 -1.50
N ASP A 421 28.11 -4.77 -2.47
CA ASP A 421 27.44 -3.90 -3.44
C ASP A 421 26.86 -4.73 -4.59
N ARG A 422 25.71 -4.29 -5.11
CA ARG A 422 25.11 -4.92 -6.29
C ARG A 422 24.43 -3.91 -7.20
N THR A 423 24.39 -4.24 -8.48
CA THR A 423 23.64 -3.49 -9.49
C THR A 423 22.77 -4.46 -10.28
N TRP A 424 21.48 -4.14 -10.39
CA TRP A 424 20.53 -4.82 -11.25
C TRP A 424 20.18 -3.87 -12.40
N PRO A 425 20.62 -4.16 -13.63
CA PRO A 425 20.38 -3.29 -14.76
C PRO A 425 18.91 -3.33 -15.21
N ASP A 426 18.54 -2.36 -16.04
CA ASP A 426 17.33 -2.39 -16.88
C ASP A 426 16.03 -2.69 -16.11
N GLN A 427 15.81 -2.01 -14.98
CA GLN A 427 14.66 -2.28 -14.11
C GLN A 427 13.31 -1.98 -14.77
N TRP A 428 13.31 -1.12 -15.79
CA TRP A 428 12.13 -0.81 -16.59
C TRP A 428 12.50 -0.70 -18.07
N ALA A 429 12.98 -1.81 -18.63
CA ALA A 429 13.43 -1.90 -20.01
C ALA A 429 12.36 -1.52 -21.04
N LYS A 430 12.77 -0.96 -22.18
CA LYS A 430 11.88 -0.75 -23.33
C LYS A 430 11.28 -2.09 -23.80
N GLY A 431 9.97 -2.10 -24.09
CA GLY A 431 9.27 -3.30 -24.57
C GLY A 431 8.92 -4.30 -23.46
N SER A 432 9.14 -3.93 -22.20
CA SER A 432 8.62 -4.65 -21.03
C SER A 432 7.09 -4.52 -20.93
N ALA A 433 6.48 -5.41 -20.16
CA ALA A 433 5.08 -5.32 -19.77
C ALA A 433 4.92 -5.90 -18.37
N TYR A 434 4.15 -5.24 -17.53
CA TYR A 434 3.95 -5.61 -16.15
C TYR A 434 2.46 -5.85 -15.91
N PRO A 435 2.03 -7.08 -15.59
CA PRO A 435 0.62 -7.37 -15.42
C PRO A 435 0.01 -6.56 -14.28
N ASP A 436 -1.30 -6.32 -14.35
CA ASP A 436 -2.06 -5.80 -13.22
C ASP A 436 -2.76 -6.95 -12.50
N TYR A 437 -2.46 -7.07 -11.21
CA TYR A 437 -3.21 -7.87 -10.26
C TYR A 437 -3.63 -6.97 -9.10
N PHE A 438 -4.86 -7.13 -8.62
CA PHE A 438 -5.26 -6.47 -7.38
C PHE A 438 -4.97 -7.35 -6.17
N VAL A 439 -4.75 -6.70 -5.04
CA VAL A 439 -4.62 -7.33 -3.74
C VAL A 439 -5.49 -6.56 -2.74
N ILE A 440 -6.31 -7.29 -1.97
CA ILE A 440 -7.13 -6.77 -0.87
C ILE A 440 -6.83 -7.63 0.36
N GLY A 441 -6.44 -7.02 1.47
CA GLY A 441 -6.15 -7.77 2.70
C GLY A 441 -4.88 -7.34 3.40
N ASP A 442 -4.31 -8.27 4.16
CA ASP A 442 -2.98 -8.16 4.73
C ASP A 442 -1.99 -8.95 3.88
N LEU A 443 -1.06 -8.21 3.27
CA LEU A 443 -0.09 -8.75 2.34
C LEU A 443 1.32 -8.89 2.96
N TYR A 444 1.52 -8.46 4.20
CA TYR A 444 2.84 -8.44 4.86
C TYR A 444 3.05 -9.61 5.80
N THR A 445 4.12 -10.37 5.61
CA THR A 445 4.48 -11.52 6.47
C THR A 445 5.39 -11.15 7.65
N ASN A 446 5.44 -9.87 8.03
CA ASN A 446 6.26 -9.35 9.12
C ASN A 446 5.75 -8.03 9.72
N VAL A 447 4.47 -7.68 9.51
CA VAL A 447 3.95 -6.38 9.95
C VAL A 447 2.58 -6.49 10.59
N TYR A 448 1.51 -6.78 9.85
CA TYR A 448 0.15 -6.49 10.31
C TYR A 448 -0.51 -7.65 11.07
N GLU A 449 -1.35 -7.31 12.04
CA GLU A 449 -2.19 -8.27 12.75
C GLU A 449 -3.60 -7.71 12.85
N GLY A 450 -4.63 -8.53 12.60
CA GLY A 450 -5.99 -8.02 12.69
C GLY A 450 -7.05 -8.79 11.93
N LYS A 451 -8.23 -8.18 11.88
CA LYS A 451 -9.41 -8.75 11.22
C LYS A 451 -10.09 -7.74 10.31
N ALA A 452 -10.67 -8.22 9.22
CA ALA A 452 -11.53 -7.42 8.35
C ALA A 452 -12.66 -8.30 7.79
N SER A 453 -13.70 -7.68 7.25
CA SER A 453 -14.75 -8.45 6.57
C SER A 453 -15.27 -7.72 5.34
N LEU A 454 -15.56 -8.49 4.29
CA LEU A 454 -15.98 -8.00 2.97
C LEU A 454 -17.35 -8.58 2.61
N ASP A 455 -18.18 -7.74 2.00
CA ASP A 455 -19.53 -8.13 1.53
C ASP A 455 -19.49 -8.79 0.16
N ASP A 456 -18.68 -8.23 -0.72
CA ASP A 456 -18.61 -8.58 -2.13
C ASP A 456 -17.24 -8.25 -2.68
N ILE A 457 -16.92 -8.76 -3.87
CA ILE A 457 -15.84 -8.27 -4.74
C ILE A 457 -16.37 -8.33 -6.18
N LYS A 458 -16.25 -7.23 -6.92
CA LYS A 458 -16.76 -7.10 -8.30
C LYS A 458 -15.65 -6.66 -9.24
N LEU A 459 -15.67 -7.23 -10.44
CA LEU A 459 -14.84 -6.81 -11.57
C LEU A 459 -15.74 -6.35 -12.72
N PHE A 460 -15.46 -5.17 -13.24
CA PHE A 460 -16.13 -4.58 -14.39
C PHE A 460 -15.13 -4.32 -15.52
N VAL A 461 -15.63 -4.33 -16.75
CA VAL A 461 -14.90 -3.99 -17.98
C VAL A 461 -15.67 -2.92 -18.76
N PRO A 462 -15.06 -2.18 -19.70
CA PRO A 462 -15.79 -1.18 -20.47
C PRO A 462 -17.00 -1.79 -21.22
N LYS A 463 -18.15 -1.10 -21.19
CA LYS A 463 -19.31 -1.45 -22.02
C LYS A 463 -18.88 -1.43 -23.48
N LYS A 464 -19.14 -2.53 -24.21
CA LYS A 464 -18.98 -2.53 -25.67
C LYS A 464 -19.89 -1.44 -26.26
N LYS A 465 -19.31 -0.50 -27.02
CA LYS A 465 -20.11 0.44 -27.82
C LYS A 465 -20.95 -0.39 -28.78
N ARG A 466 -22.28 -0.28 -28.68
CA ARG A 466 -23.23 -0.93 -29.58
C ARG A 466 -23.17 -0.33 -30.98
#